data_AF-A0A9E1B9N4-F1
#
_entry.id   AF-A0A9E1B9N4-F1
#
_cell.length_a   1.000
_cell.length_b   1.000
_cell.length_c   1.000
_cell.angle_alpha   90.00
_cell.angle_beta   90.00
_cell.angle_gamma   90.00
#
_symmetry.space_group_name_H-M   'P 1'
#
loop_
_entity.id
_entity.type
_entity.pdbx_description
1 polymer ?
#
loop_
_entity_poly.entity_id
_entity_poly.type
_entity_poly.pdbx_seq_one_letter_code
_entity_poly.pdbx_strand_id
1 'polypeptide(L)'
;MCENEEEARKLAKVLPKDGFYPCLFAPSDTTGEKDYEEFFVDGERLDMQRLQNIGIVKNDANFDSKKLEIFKNNILNLKSSLSWNKEDVLREVFELIPNFMHKETGKYLDEKM
;
A
#
# COMPACT_ATOMS: atom_id res chain seq x y z
N MET A 1 -15.78 -22.78 -7.62
CA MET A 1 -14.81 -21.68 -7.74
C MET A 1 -14.84 -21.30 -9.21
N CYS A 2 -15.05 -20.03 -9.54
CA CYS A 2 -15.18 -19.57 -10.92
C CYS A 2 -13.79 -19.35 -11.52
N GLU A 3 -13.65 -19.60 -12.82
CA GLU A 3 -12.42 -19.44 -13.59
C GLU A 3 -12.22 -17.99 -14.04
N ASN A 4 -13.29 -17.24 -14.25
CA ASN A 4 -13.25 -15.84 -14.69
C ASN A 4 -14.48 -15.04 -14.26
N GLU A 5 -14.44 -13.72 -14.49
CA GLU A 5 -15.53 -12.80 -14.13
C GLU A 5 -16.84 -13.09 -14.84
N GLU A 6 -16.79 -13.50 -16.11
CA GLU A 6 -17.99 -13.76 -16.90
C GLU A 6 -18.79 -14.93 -16.31
N GLU A 7 -18.08 -16.01 -15.96
CA GLU A 7 -18.65 -17.16 -15.28
C GLU A 7 -19.24 -16.77 -13.92
N ALA A 8 -18.47 -16.03 -13.10
CA ALA A 8 -18.93 -15.57 -11.80
C ALA A 8 -20.22 -14.73 -11.90
N ARG A 9 -20.30 -13.79 -12.85
CA ARG A 9 -21.49 -12.94 -13.09
C ARG A 9 -22.70 -13.75 -13.54
N LYS A 10 -22.51 -14.80 -14.35
CA LYS A 10 -23.60 -15.70 -14.77
C LYS A 10 -24.12 -16.51 -13.59
N LEU A 11 -23.21 -17.15 -12.84
CA LEU A 11 -23.56 -18.00 -11.70
C LEU A 11 -24.16 -17.21 -10.54
N ALA A 12 -23.81 -15.93 -10.37
CA ALA A 12 -24.36 -15.06 -9.33
C ALA A 12 -25.87 -14.84 -9.47
N LYS A 13 -26.44 -15.04 -10.66
CA LYS A 13 -27.89 -14.92 -10.90
C LYS A 13 -28.66 -16.20 -10.57
N VAL A 14 -27.97 -17.34 -10.46
CA VAL A 14 -28.59 -18.67 -10.39
C VAL A 14 -28.33 -19.32 -9.03
N LEU A 15 -27.05 -19.42 -8.64
CA LEU A 15 -26.61 -20.14 -7.44
C LEU A 15 -27.17 -19.66 -6.09
N PRO A 16 -27.50 -18.36 -5.89
CA PRO A 16 -28.06 -17.93 -4.61
C PRO A 16 -29.38 -18.62 -4.24
N LYS A 17 -30.14 -19.11 -5.24
CA LYS A 17 -31.39 -19.86 -5.01
C LYS A 17 -31.14 -21.20 -4.31
N ASP A 18 -29.96 -21.76 -4.51
CA ASP A 18 -29.53 -23.03 -3.94
C ASP A 18 -28.65 -22.84 -2.69
N GLY A 19 -28.54 -21.60 -2.18
CA GLY A 19 -27.73 -21.26 -1.02
C GLY A 19 -26.23 -21.14 -1.30
N PHE A 20 -25.81 -21.12 -2.57
CA PHE A 20 -24.41 -20.99 -2.97
C PHE A 20 -24.08 -19.58 -3.48
N TYR A 21 -22.84 -19.14 -3.27
CA TYR A 21 -22.32 -17.90 -3.83
C TYR A 21 -21.11 -18.19 -4.73
N PRO A 22 -21.09 -17.71 -5.98
CA PRO A 22 -19.92 -17.87 -6.83
C PRO A 22 -18.75 -17.04 -6.29
N CYS A 23 -17.57 -17.66 -6.24
CA CYS A 23 -16.34 -16.98 -5.83
C CYS A 23 -15.31 -17.06 -6.95
N LEU A 24 -14.80 -15.91 -7.36
CA LEU A 24 -13.62 -15.77 -8.22
C LEU A 24 -12.47 -15.30 -7.33
N PHE A 25 -11.42 -16.12 -7.22
CA PHE A 25 -10.22 -15.76 -6.47
C PHE A 25 -9.07 -15.63 -7.46
N ALA A 26 -8.81 -14.40 -7.88
CA ALA A 26 -7.70 -14.07 -8.76
C ALA A 26 -6.41 -13.86 -7.96
N PRO A 27 -5.22 -14.18 -8.52
CA PRO A 27 -3.96 -13.85 -7.89
C PRO A 27 -3.79 -12.33 -7.74
N SER A 28 -3.04 -11.89 -6.74
CA SER A 28 -2.62 -10.49 -6.57
C SER A 28 -1.66 -10.10 -7.69
N ASP A 29 -2.09 -9.21 -8.57
CA ASP A 29 -1.28 -8.69 -9.69
C ASP A 29 -1.32 -7.15 -9.79
N THR A 30 -1.82 -6.47 -8.75
CA THR A 30 -1.97 -5.01 -8.73
C THR A 30 -0.92 -4.33 -7.85
N THR A 31 -0.58 -3.08 -8.19
CA THR A 31 0.25 -2.18 -7.39
C THR A 31 -0.52 -1.78 -6.14
N GLY A 32 0.11 -1.89 -4.97
CA GLY A 32 -0.44 -1.43 -3.69
C GLY A 32 -0.98 -2.54 -2.78
N GLU A 33 -1.05 -3.78 -3.28
CA GLU A 33 -1.33 -4.94 -2.45
C GLU A 33 -0.06 -5.36 -1.69
N LYS A 34 -0.18 -5.53 -0.37
CA LYS A 34 0.86 -6.14 0.47
C LYS A 34 0.52 -7.61 0.72
N ASP A 35 1.54 -8.45 0.74
CA ASP A 35 1.37 -9.89 0.98
C ASP A 35 0.98 -10.19 2.45
N TYR A 36 1.34 -9.29 3.38
CA TYR A 36 0.99 -9.35 4.79
C TYR A 36 1.09 -7.95 5.43
N GLU A 37 0.42 -7.74 6.57
CA GLU A 37 0.51 -6.49 7.34
C GLU A 37 1.40 -6.66 8.56
N GLU A 38 2.22 -5.65 8.82
CA GLU A 38 3.13 -5.58 9.97
C GLU A 38 2.76 -4.35 10.81
N PHE A 39 2.72 -4.52 12.14
CA PHE A 39 2.43 -3.42 13.07
C PHE A 39 3.69 -2.73 13.60
N PHE A 40 4.84 -3.40 13.52
CA PHE A 40 6.15 -2.89 13.89
C PHE A 40 7.21 -3.62 13.06
N VAL A 41 8.40 -3.04 12.93
CA VAL A 41 9.54 -3.65 12.23
C VAL A 41 10.67 -4.03 13.18
N ASP A 42 11.54 -4.93 12.75
CA ASP A 42 12.74 -5.31 13.50
C ASP A 42 13.61 -4.08 13.79
N GLY A 43 13.97 -3.90 15.06
CA GLY A 43 14.76 -2.76 15.54
C GLY A 43 13.94 -1.64 16.19
N GLU A 44 12.61 -1.66 16.08
CA GLU A 44 11.77 -0.74 16.85
C GLU A 44 11.73 -1.10 18.34
N ARG A 45 11.68 -0.07 19.18
CA ARG A 45 11.61 -0.24 20.63
C ARG A 45 10.16 -0.44 21.07
N LEU A 46 9.84 -1.64 21.56
CA LEU A 46 8.49 -2.02 21.98
C LEU A 46 8.34 -2.08 23.50
N ASP A 47 7.17 -1.71 23.97
CA ASP A 47 6.72 -1.89 25.36
C ASP A 47 5.43 -2.71 25.34
N MET A 48 5.60 -4.01 25.56
CA MET A 48 4.52 -5.01 25.54
C MET A 48 3.97 -5.30 26.95
N GLN A 49 4.54 -4.69 27.99
CA GLN A 49 4.20 -4.98 29.39
C GLN A 49 3.33 -3.91 30.03
N ARG A 50 3.36 -2.68 29.52
CA ARG A 50 2.60 -1.57 30.10
C ARG A 50 1.08 -1.75 30.04
N LEU A 51 0.56 -2.45 29.03
CA LEU A 51 -0.86 -2.70 28.83
C LEU A 51 -1.06 -4.17 28.46
N GLN A 52 -2.13 -4.79 28.99
CA GLN A 52 -2.34 -6.25 28.86
C GLN A 52 -2.51 -6.73 27.41
N ASN A 53 -3.20 -5.95 26.57
CA ASN A 53 -3.57 -6.35 25.20
C ASN A 53 -3.12 -5.34 24.12
N ILE A 54 -2.28 -4.36 24.49
CA ILE A 54 -1.86 -3.27 23.59
C ILE A 54 -0.33 -3.17 23.63
N GLY A 55 0.31 -3.45 22.50
CA GLY A 55 1.73 -3.15 22.31
C GLY A 55 1.95 -1.67 22.03
N ILE A 56 2.99 -1.08 22.61
CA ILE A 56 3.34 0.33 22.39
C ILE A 56 4.68 0.41 21.66
N VAL A 57 4.66 0.95 20.44
CA VAL A 57 5.88 1.32 19.70
C VAL A 57 6.40 2.66 20.23
N LYS A 58 7.63 2.66 20.76
CA LYS A 58 8.30 3.88 21.23
C LYS A 58 9.02 4.53 20.05
N ASN A 59 8.35 5.47 19.41
CA ASN A 59 8.95 6.24 18.33
C ASN A 59 9.74 7.42 18.90
N ASP A 60 11.04 7.46 18.63
CA ASP A 60 11.86 8.63 18.90
C ASP A 60 11.85 9.49 17.62
N ALA A 61 11.58 10.80 17.73
CA ALA A 61 11.46 11.69 16.57
C ALA A 61 12.82 12.03 15.93
N ASN A 62 13.54 11.01 15.48
CA ASN A 62 14.84 11.12 14.86
C ASN A 62 14.67 11.30 13.34
N PHE A 63 14.79 12.53 12.87
CA PHE A 63 14.69 12.86 11.44
C PHE A 63 15.74 13.89 11.04
N ASP A 64 16.12 13.87 9.76
CA ASP A 64 17.01 14.88 9.18
C ASP A 64 16.17 16.06 8.67
N SER A 65 16.22 17.17 9.40
CA SER A 65 15.48 18.39 9.04
C SER A 65 15.89 18.97 7.68
N LYS A 66 17.14 18.78 7.25
CA LYS A 66 17.61 19.25 5.94
C LYS A 66 16.97 18.42 4.82
N LYS A 67 16.93 17.10 4.97
CA LYS A 67 16.24 16.22 4.01
C LYS A 67 14.76 16.56 3.88
N LEU A 68 14.10 16.87 5.00
CA LEU A 68 12.69 17.29 4.98
C LEU A 68 12.48 18.61 4.24
N GLU A 69 13.32 19.61 4.49
CA GLU A 69 13.22 20.88 3.77
C GLU A 69 13.54 20.73 2.29
N ILE A 70 14.52 19.91 1.91
CA ILE A 70 14.82 19.59 0.51
C ILE A 70 13.59 18.95 -0.17
N PHE A 71 13.05 17.88 0.43
CA PHE A 71 11.85 17.20 -0.07
C PHE A 71 10.69 18.19 -0.27
N LYS A 72 10.39 19.00 0.75
CA LYS A 72 9.31 20.00 0.70
C LYS A 72 9.51 20.99 -0.43
N ASN A 73 10.70 21.55 -0.58
CA ASN A 73 11.00 22.53 -1.63
C ASN A 73 10.91 21.91 -3.02
N ASN A 74 11.40 20.68 -3.21
CA ASN A 74 11.31 19.98 -4.48
C ASN A 74 9.85 19.69 -4.86
N ILE A 75 9.02 19.21 -3.93
CA ILE A 75 7.58 19.00 -4.16
C ILE A 75 6.87 20.33 -4.49
N LEU A 76 7.20 21.43 -3.81
CA LEU A 76 6.65 22.75 -4.14
C LEU A 76 7.05 23.24 -5.54
N ASN A 77 8.28 22.96 -5.96
CA ASN A 77 8.75 23.28 -7.31
C ASN A 77 8.00 22.46 -8.37
N LEU A 78 7.82 21.14 -8.16
CA LEU A 78 7.04 20.30 -9.06
C LEU A 78 5.61 20.83 -9.20
N LYS A 79 4.95 21.14 -8.09
CA LYS A 79 3.60 21.75 -8.10
C LYS A 79 3.56 23.08 -8.84
N SER A 80 4.58 23.92 -8.67
CA SER A 80 4.64 25.24 -9.31
C SER A 80 4.92 25.15 -10.81
N SER A 81 5.65 24.12 -11.24
CA SER A 81 5.93 23.86 -12.66
C SER A 81 4.73 23.30 -13.43
N LEU A 82 3.70 22.81 -12.72
CA LEU A 82 2.50 22.16 -13.27
C LEU A 82 2.80 20.97 -14.20
N SER A 83 4.01 20.40 -14.11
CA SER A 83 4.45 19.28 -14.93
C SER A 83 5.38 18.38 -14.14
N TRP A 84 4.97 17.13 -13.92
CA TRP A 84 5.79 16.09 -13.30
C TRP A 84 5.27 14.72 -13.76
N ASN A 85 6.14 13.72 -13.70
CA ASN A 85 5.74 12.31 -13.83
C ASN A 85 5.78 11.62 -12.45
N LYS A 86 5.42 10.33 -12.41
CA LYS A 86 5.42 9.54 -11.18
C LYS A 86 6.84 9.35 -10.64
N GLU A 87 7.80 9.19 -11.54
CA GLU A 87 9.21 8.96 -11.26
C GLU A 87 9.85 10.15 -10.55
N ASP A 88 9.43 11.38 -10.86
CA ASP A 88 9.90 12.60 -10.20
C ASP A 88 9.51 12.57 -8.71
N VAL A 89 8.27 12.19 -8.40
CA VAL A 89 7.79 12.07 -7.00
C VAL A 89 8.47 10.91 -6.30
N LEU A 90 8.58 9.76 -6.96
CA LEU A 90 9.24 8.58 -6.39
C LEU A 90 10.69 8.88 -6.00
N ARG A 91 11.43 9.63 -6.83
CA ARG A 91 12.80 10.04 -6.53
C ARG A 91 12.90 10.80 -5.21
N GLU A 92 12.01 11.77 -4.99
CA GLU A 92 11.98 12.54 -3.74
C GLU A 92 11.66 11.65 -2.52
N VAL A 93 10.76 10.67 -2.69
CA VAL A 93 10.42 9.72 -1.62
C VAL A 93 11.59 8.80 -1.30
N PHE A 94 12.31 8.27 -2.30
CA PHE A 94 13.48 7.41 -2.08
C PHE A 94 14.63 8.13 -1.39
N GLU A 95 14.87 9.40 -1.72
CA GLU A 95 15.91 10.21 -1.06
C GLU A 95 15.61 10.44 0.44
N LEU A 96 14.32 10.62 0.76
CA LEU A 96 13.86 10.82 2.12
C LEU A 96 13.78 9.50 2.90
N ILE A 97 13.32 8.43 2.27
CA ILE A 97 13.08 7.11 2.85
C ILE A 97 13.81 6.05 2.01
N PRO A 98 15.12 5.83 2.23
CA PRO A 98 15.93 4.94 1.39
C PRO A 98 15.46 3.48 1.38
N ASN A 99 14.81 3.04 2.46
CA ASN A 99 14.28 1.68 2.60
C ASN A 99 12.84 1.54 2.10
N PHE A 100 12.31 2.56 1.41
CA PHE A 100 10.98 2.48 0.82
C PHE A 100 10.99 1.42 -0.29
N MET A 101 10.19 0.37 -0.13
CA MET A 101 10.07 -0.72 -1.11
C MET A 101 8.87 -0.45 -2.03
N HIS A 102 9.07 0.31 -3.11
CA HIS A 102 8.02 0.55 -4.10
C HIS A 102 7.92 -0.63 -5.08
N LYS A 103 6.77 -1.32 -5.08
CA LYS A 103 6.47 -2.42 -6.01
C LYS A 103 5.47 -1.92 -7.06
N GLU A 104 5.93 -1.75 -8.29
CA GLU A 104 5.10 -1.37 -9.43
C GLU A 104 4.78 -2.59 -10.29
N THR A 105 3.51 -2.94 -10.44
CA THR A 105 3.07 -4.04 -11.34
C THR A 105 2.46 -3.52 -12.64
N GLY A 106 2.25 -2.21 -12.77
CA GLY A 106 1.65 -1.58 -13.96
C GLY A 106 0.13 -1.76 -14.07
N LYS A 107 -0.51 -2.38 -13.08
CA LYS A 107 -1.97 -2.45 -12.93
C LYS A 107 -2.35 -1.91 -11.56
N TYR A 108 -3.38 -1.08 -11.46
CA TYR A 108 -3.84 -0.55 -10.18
C TYR A 108 -5.00 -1.38 -9.62
N LEU A 109 -5.14 -1.42 -8.30
CA LEU A 109 -6.24 -2.13 -7.64
C LEU A 109 -7.62 -1.65 -8.16
N ASP A 110 -7.75 -0.34 -8.38
CA ASP A 110 -8.97 0.29 -8.90
C ASP A 110 -9.29 -0.11 -10.36
N GLU A 111 -8.32 -0.65 -11.11
CA GLU A 111 -8.56 -1.17 -12.46
C GLU A 111 -9.09 -2.61 -12.44
N LYS A 112 -8.96 -3.29 -11.29
CA LYS A 112 -9.35 -4.69 -11.09
C LYS A 112 -10.66 -4.85 -10.30
N MET A 113 -11.04 -3.85 -9.51
CA MET A 113 -12.32 -3.82 -8.75
C MET A 113 -13.42 -3.08 -9.52
#